data_AF-A0A7C4UXQ1-F1
#
_entry.id   AF-A0A7C4UXQ1-F1
#
_cell.length_a   1.000
_cell.length_b   1.000
_cell.length_c   1.000
_cell.angle_alpha   90.00
_cell.angle_beta   90.00
_cell.angle_gamma   90.00
#
_symmetry.space_group_name_H-M   'P 1'
#
loop_
_entity.id
_entity.type
_entity.pdbx_description
1 polymer ?
#
loop_
_entity_poly.entity_id
_entity_poly.type
_entity_poly.pdbx_seq_one_letter_code
_entity_poly.pdbx_strand_id
1 'polypeptide(L)'
;MSSSPLVCDMNVFTPAERESHIQNTRLLYQTVQDIREAENGFEFLFPNTTILTTLAEFISKEKMCCPFLEFTLRIESNEKPISLTLIGPEGTREFLREEFSEAFA
;
A
#
# COMPACT_ATOMS: atom_id res chain seq x y z
N MET A 1 16.07 18.47 -2.19
CA MET A 1 15.41 17.52 -3.12
C MET A 1 15.91 16.13 -2.77
N SER A 2 15.16 15.37 -1.98
CA SER A 2 15.51 13.95 -1.74
C SER A 2 15.11 13.17 -2.98
N SER A 3 16.10 12.75 -3.77
CA SER A 3 15.93 11.84 -4.89
C SER A 3 15.91 10.40 -4.39
N SER A 4 14.92 10.04 -3.59
CA SER A 4 14.71 8.63 -3.24
C SER A 4 14.31 7.88 -4.52
N PRO A 5 15.00 6.79 -4.89
CA PRO A 5 14.64 6.01 -6.06
C PRO A 5 13.25 5.39 -5.87
N LEU A 6 12.46 5.37 -6.94
CA LEU A 6 11.17 4.66 -7.00
C LEU A 6 11.43 3.16 -7.15
N VAL A 7 11.85 2.51 -6.08
CA VAL A 7 12.20 1.08 -6.05
C VAL A 7 11.67 0.45 -4.77
N CYS A 8 11.05 -0.72 -4.90
CA CYS A 8 10.74 -1.59 -3.77
C CYS A 8 12.00 -2.41 -3.41
N ASP A 9 12.74 -2.00 -2.38
CA ASP A 9 13.92 -2.74 -1.92
C ASP A 9 13.53 -3.87 -0.96
N MET A 10 13.28 -5.05 -1.51
CA MET A 10 12.96 -6.26 -0.73
C MET A 10 14.14 -6.84 0.06
N ASN A 11 15.37 -6.31 -0.11
CA ASN A 11 16.54 -6.77 0.64
C ASN A 11 16.59 -6.22 2.07
N VAL A 12 15.72 -5.25 2.40
CA VAL A 12 15.55 -4.74 3.77
C VAL A 12 14.93 -5.78 4.71
N PHE A 13 14.38 -6.87 4.17
CA PHE A 13 13.74 -7.95 4.90
C PHE A 13 14.61 -9.20 4.97
N THR A 14 14.51 -9.94 6.07
CA THR A 14 14.93 -11.35 6.09
C THR A 14 14.03 -12.20 5.18
N PRO A 15 14.44 -13.41 4.76
CA PRO A 15 13.61 -14.27 3.91
C PRO A 15 12.21 -14.54 4.48
N ALA A 16 12.10 -14.78 5.79
CA ALA A 16 10.82 -15.01 6.46
C ALA A 16 9.94 -13.75 6.49
N GLU A 17 10.53 -12.59 6.76
CA GLU A 17 9.80 -11.31 6.71
C GLU A 17 9.32 -10.97 5.31
N ARG A 18 10.14 -11.26 4.29
CA ARG A 18 9.79 -11.07 2.89
C ARG A 18 8.58 -11.92 2.50
N GLU A 19 8.58 -13.19 2.88
CA GLU A 19 7.45 -14.09 2.64
C GLU A 19 6.18 -13.61 3.34
N SER A 20 6.28 -13.25 4.63
CA SER A 20 5.15 -12.68 5.38
C SER A 20 4.61 -11.40 4.76
N HIS A 21 5.50 -10.51 4.30
CA HIS A 21 5.10 -9.25 3.67
C HIS A 21 4.37 -9.49 2.35
N ILE A 22 4.82 -10.44 1.51
CA ILE A 22 4.13 -10.84 0.28
C ILE A 22 2.74 -11.40 0.58
N GLN A 23 2.64 -12.30 1.58
CA GLN A 23 1.36 -12.90 1.97
C GLN A 23 0.36 -11.87 2.49
N ASN A 24 0.82 -10.96 3.37
CA ASN A 24 -0.01 -9.88 3.91
C ASN A 24 -0.50 -8.94 2.80
N THR A 25 0.39 -8.57 1.90
CA THR A 25 0.07 -7.70 0.75
C THR A 25 -0.97 -8.34 -0.16
N ARG A 26 -0.83 -9.64 -0.46
CA ARG A 26 -1.81 -10.38 -1.25
C ARG A 26 -3.19 -10.47 -0.59
N LEU A 27 -3.22 -10.68 0.73
CA LEU A 27 -4.48 -10.67 1.49
C LEU A 27 -5.18 -9.31 1.40
N LEU A 28 -4.43 -8.21 1.49
CA LEU A 28 -4.98 -6.87 1.34
C LEU A 28 -5.60 -6.70 -0.05
N TYR A 29 -4.90 -7.08 -1.12
CA TYR A 29 -5.42 -6.94 -2.49
C TYR A 29 -6.73 -7.69 -2.71
N GLN A 30 -6.84 -8.92 -2.22
CA GLN A 30 -8.07 -9.71 -2.30
C GLN A 30 -9.24 -9.08 -1.53
N THR A 31 -8.95 -8.11 -0.66
CA THR A 31 -9.94 -7.42 0.18
C THR A 31 -10.27 -6.02 -0.33
N VAL A 32 -9.56 -5.53 -1.36
CA VAL A 32 -9.86 -4.22 -1.97
C VAL A 32 -11.24 -4.25 -2.63
N GLN A 33 -12.08 -3.28 -2.29
CA GLN A 33 -13.42 -3.13 -2.87
C GLN A 33 -13.45 -2.21 -4.09
N ASP A 34 -12.57 -1.21 -4.09
CA ASP A 34 -12.51 -0.17 -5.12
C ASP A 34 -11.12 0.49 -5.10
N ILE A 35 -10.67 0.96 -6.26
CA ILE A 35 -9.41 1.70 -6.41
C ILE A 35 -9.70 3.00 -7.16
N ARG A 36 -9.26 4.11 -6.58
CA ARG A 36 -9.46 5.45 -7.13
C ARG A 36 -8.12 6.10 -7.43
N GLU A 37 -8.09 6.90 -8.48
CA GLU A 37 -6.91 7.69 -8.79
C GLU A 37 -6.72 8.80 -7.75
N ALA A 38 -5.46 9.01 -7.32
CA ALA A 38 -5.04 10.13 -6.51
C ALA A 38 -3.93 10.92 -7.25
N GLU A 39 -3.59 12.09 -6.72
CA GLU A 39 -2.44 12.85 -7.23
C GLU A 39 -1.17 12.02 -7.06
N ASN A 40 -0.51 11.67 -8.17
CA ASN A 40 0.68 10.82 -8.21
C ASN A 40 0.57 9.50 -7.41
N GLY A 41 -0.61 8.88 -7.40
CA GLY A 41 -0.82 7.60 -6.73
C GLY A 41 -2.26 7.10 -6.80
N PHE A 42 -2.66 6.31 -5.80
CA PHE A 42 -3.98 5.67 -5.72
C PHE A 42 -4.56 5.68 -4.30
N GLU A 43 -5.88 5.66 -4.21
CA GLU A 43 -6.64 5.38 -3.00
C GLU A 43 -7.29 3.99 -3.12
N PHE A 44 -6.99 3.12 -2.16
CA PHE A 44 -7.57 1.78 -2.05
C PHE A 44 -8.66 1.79 -0.98
N LEU A 45 -9.85 1.30 -1.33
CA LEU A 45 -10.97 1.16 -0.41
C LEU A 45 -11.08 -0.28 0.09
N PHE A 46 -11.24 -0.43 1.40
CA PHE A 46 -11.38 -1.70 2.10
C PHE A 46 -12.71 -1.74 2.85
N PRO A 47 -13.32 -2.92 3.02
CA PRO A 47 -14.51 -3.05 3.85
C PRO A 47 -14.21 -2.65 5.30
N ASN A 48 -15.24 -2.20 6.03
CA ASN A 48 -15.13 -1.88 7.44
C ASN A 48 -15.06 -3.14 8.32
N THR A 49 -13.98 -3.93 8.19
CA THR A 49 -13.77 -5.20 8.87
C THR A 49 -12.48 -5.15 9.72
N THR A 50 -12.09 -6.29 10.30
CA THR A 50 -10.88 -6.46 11.12
C THR A 50 -9.58 -6.46 10.28
N ILE A 51 -9.44 -5.53 9.34
CA ILE A 51 -8.27 -5.40 8.44
C ILE A 51 -7.26 -4.34 8.90
N LEU A 52 -7.60 -3.53 9.90
CA LEU A 52 -6.76 -2.42 10.37
C LEU A 52 -5.36 -2.84 10.80
N THR A 53 -5.21 -3.97 11.49
CA THR A 53 -3.89 -4.47 11.91
C THR A 53 -3.04 -4.86 10.70
N THR A 54 -3.64 -5.51 9.70
CA THR A 54 -2.96 -5.88 8.46
C THR A 54 -2.54 -4.64 7.66
N LEU A 55 -3.39 -3.61 7.59
CA LEU A 55 -3.03 -2.33 6.95
C LEU A 55 -1.88 -1.64 7.67
N ALA A 56 -1.89 -1.60 9.01
CA ALA A 56 -0.82 -1.00 9.80
C ALA A 56 0.51 -1.74 9.62
N GLU A 57 0.48 -3.08 9.55
CA GLU A 57 1.67 -3.89 9.27
C GLU A 57 2.20 -3.64 7.86
N PHE A 58 1.32 -3.61 6.86
CA PHE A 58 1.67 -3.26 5.48
C PHE A 58 2.34 -1.89 5.40
N ILE A 59 1.74 -0.84 5.96
CA ILE A 59 2.32 0.51 6.00
C ILE A 59 3.71 0.49 6.67
N SER A 60 3.85 -0.26 7.77
CA SER A 60 5.13 -0.36 8.48
C SER A 60 6.22 -0.99 7.63
N LYS A 61 5.89 -2.01 6.83
CA LYS A 61 6.82 -2.70 5.93
C LYS A 61 7.10 -1.87 4.66
N GLU A 62 6.10 -1.27 4.05
CA GLU A 62 6.26 -0.38 2.90
C GLU A 62 7.15 0.82 3.21
N LYS A 63 7.10 1.39 4.42
CA LYS A 63 8.03 2.44 4.81
C LYS A 63 9.50 2.00 4.84
N MET A 64 9.76 0.70 4.95
CA MET A 64 11.11 0.13 4.92
C MET A 64 11.57 -0.13 3.47
N CYS A 65 10.77 -0.81 2.66
CA CYS A 65 11.14 -1.17 1.29
C CYS A 65 10.88 -0.05 0.26
N CYS A 66 9.89 0.80 0.49
CA CYS A 66 9.44 1.91 -0.36
C CYS A 66 9.41 3.25 0.41
N PRO A 67 10.57 3.76 0.90
CA PRO A 67 10.63 4.94 1.77
C PRO A 67 10.23 6.27 1.11
N PHE A 68 9.96 6.28 -0.20
CA PHE A 68 9.47 7.44 -0.95
C PHE A 68 7.95 7.60 -0.89
N LEU A 69 7.22 6.58 -0.43
CA LEU A 69 5.77 6.61 -0.35
C LEU A 69 5.29 7.44 0.85
N GLU A 70 4.25 8.23 0.60
CA GLU A 70 3.44 8.89 1.60
C GLU A 70 2.11 8.14 1.72
N PHE A 71 1.64 7.97 2.96
CA PHE A 71 0.47 7.17 3.29
C PHE A 71 -0.55 8.01 4.03
N THR A 72 -1.82 7.95 3.61
CA THR A 72 -2.95 8.45 4.38
C THR A 72 -3.92 7.31 4.66
N LEU A 73 -4.05 6.91 5.92
CA LEU A 73 -5.08 5.97 6.36
C LEU A 73 -6.27 6.76 6.94
N ARG A 74 -7.43 6.63 6.30
CA ARG A 74 -8.67 7.28 6.72
C ARG A 74 -9.64 6.24 7.29
N ILE A 75 -10.06 6.49 8.53
CA ILE A 75 -11.08 5.71 9.23
C ILE A 75 -12.18 6.69 9.61
N GLU A 76 -13.41 6.42 9.18
CA GLU A 76 -14.56 7.28 9.44
C GLU A 76 -15.56 6.62 10.39
N SER A 77 -16.47 7.42 10.94
CA SER A 77 -17.59 6.91 11.74
C SER A 77 -18.61 6.15 10.89
N ASN A 78 -19.35 5.24 11.53
CA ASN A 78 -20.31 4.31 10.94
C ASN A 78 -19.66 3.18 10.11
N GLU A 79 -20.46 2.35 9.44
CA GLU A 79 -20.00 1.23 8.61
C GLU A 79 -19.35 1.66 7.28
N LYS A 80 -18.67 2.80 7.27
CA LYS A 80 -17.99 3.33 6.08
C LYS A 80 -16.72 2.53 5.76
N PRO A 81 -16.40 2.33 4.48
CA PRO A 81 -15.13 1.73 4.08
C PRO A 81 -13.92 2.45 4.68
N ILE A 82 -12.87 1.67 4.97
CA ILE A 82 -11.56 2.21 5.34
C ILE A 82 -10.85 2.59 4.03
N SER A 83 -10.22 3.77 3.97
CA SER A 83 -9.42 4.14 2.81
C SER A 83 -7.95 4.27 3.14
N LEU A 84 -7.10 3.76 2.25
CA LEU A 84 -5.65 3.91 2.32
C LEU A 84 -5.17 4.54 1.02
N THR A 85 -4.66 5.76 1.10
CA THR A 85 -4.06 6.48 -0.03
C THR A 85 -2.54 6.32 0.01
N LEU A 86 -1.97 5.92 -1.13
CA LEU A 86 -0.53 5.85 -1.37
C LEU A 86 -0.17 6.84 -2.48
N ILE A 87 0.70 7.80 -2.18
CA ILE A 87 1.21 8.79 -3.13
C ILE A 87 2.72 8.94 -2.99
N GLY A 88 3.35 9.66 -3.93
CA GLY A 88 4.78 9.94 -3.88
C GLY A 88 5.22 10.92 -4.97
N PRO A 89 6.54 11.01 -5.25
CA PRO A 89 7.04 11.86 -6.32
C PRO A 89 6.56 11.40 -7.71
N GLU A 90 6.83 12.21 -8.73
CA GLU A 90 6.52 11.90 -10.14
C GLU A 90 7.00 10.49 -10.52
N GLY A 91 6.12 9.70 -11.16
CA GLY A 91 6.36 8.29 -11.49
C GLY A 91 5.81 7.28 -10.47
N THR A 92 5.36 7.73 -9.29
CA THR A 92 4.83 6.84 -8.25
C THR A 92 3.56 6.12 -8.70
N ARG A 93 2.71 6.75 -9.51
CA ARG A 93 1.48 6.12 -10.02
C ARG A 93 1.79 4.91 -10.90
N GLU A 94 2.73 5.06 -11.83
CA GLU A 94 3.16 4.00 -12.74
C GLU A 94 3.82 2.87 -11.95
N PHE A 95 4.71 3.22 -11.02
CA PHE A 95 5.33 2.28 -10.09
C PHE A 95 4.29 1.46 -9.32
N LEU A 96 3.30 2.12 -8.69
CA LEU A 96 2.27 1.44 -7.90
C LEU A 96 1.42 0.50 -8.78
N ARG A 97 1.16 0.87 -10.05
CA ARG A 97 0.40 0.02 -10.97
C ARG A 97 1.17 -1.26 -11.34
N GLU A 98 2.49 -1.17 -11.47
CA GLU A 98 3.35 -2.31 -11.78
C GLU A 98 3.52 -3.23 -10.56
N GLU A 99 3.97 -2.66 -9.44
CA GLU A 99 4.24 -3.43 -8.22
C GLU A 99 2.97 -4.02 -7.61
N PHE A 100 1.85 -3.31 -7.66
CA PHE A 100 0.58 -3.72 -7.06
C PHE A 100 -0.43 -4.19 -8.11
N SER A 101 0.04 -4.69 -9.25
CA SER A 101 -0.79 -5.11 -10.39
C SER A 101 -1.91 -6.10 -10.04
N GLU A 102 -1.71 -6.98 -9.06
CA GLU A 102 -2.75 -7.91 -8.57
C GLU A 102 -3.98 -7.19 -7.98
N ALA A 103 -3.82 -5.97 -7.46
CA ALA A 103 -4.95 -5.18 -6.95
C ALA A 103 -5.81 -4.61 -8.07
N PHE A 104 -5.25 -4.43 -9.27
CA PHE A 104 -5.89 -3.82 -10.43
C PHE A 104 -6.48 -4.86 -11.42
N ALA A 105 -6.31 -6.15 -11.14
CA ALA A 105 -6.73 -7.27 -11.98
C ALA A 105 -8.19 -7.68 -11.70
#